data_AF-A0A7S7NMZ9-F1
#
_entry.id   AF-A0A7S7NMZ9-F1
#
_cell.length_a   1.000
_cell.length_b   1.000
_cell.length_c   1.000
_cell.angle_alpha   90.00
_cell.angle_beta   90.00
_cell.angle_gamma   90.00
#
_symmetry.space_group_name_H-M   'P 1'
#
loop_
_entity.id
_entity.type
_entity.pdbx_description
1 polymer ?
#
loop_
_entity_poly.entity_id
_entity_poly.type
_entity_poly.pdbx_seq_one_letter_code
_entity_poly.pdbx_strand_id
1 'polypeptide(L)'
;MPFKLATLCLIGASVLAAQDPQPGTLLIASPQLRDEGFTRTVILIIQNDGQAVRGLVLNRPLGDGRFAGGPVASGFRSLLRVRAGQKPPAGSKLVDGVYLLDRAQPASPDSRTVAGYTGWSSAQLKDEIRQGLWRVMPAKTAILFDPEAGTLWQRLTAMATH
;
A
#
# COMPACT_ATOMS: atom_id res chain seq x y z
N MET A 1 -24.50 27.61 29.36
CA MET A 1 -24.54 26.25 29.95
C MET A 1 -25.98 25.77 29.94
N PRO A 2 -26.30 24.47 29.77
CA PRO A 2 -25.92 23.47 28.74
C PRO A 2 -27.21 22.99 27.98
N PHE A 3 -27.16 22.30 26.84
CA PHE A 3 -27.15 20.84 26.75
C PHE A 3 -26.76 20.38 25.33
N LYS A 4 -25.90 19.36 25.30
CA LYS A 4 -25.40 18.63 24.13
C LYS A 4 -26.51 17.77 23.51
N LEU A 5 -26.57 17.69 22.17
CA LEU A 5 -27.01 16.48 21.48
C LEU A 5 -25.79 15.86 20.78
N ALA A 6 -25.39 14.69 21.27
CA ALA A 6 -24.42 13.83 20.62
C ALA A 6 -25.14 13.07 19.50
N THR A 7 -24.86 13.40 18.25
CA THR A 7 -25.30 12.58 17.11
C THR A 7 -24.40 11.35 17.03
N LEU A 8 -24.97 10.22 17.41
CA LEU A 8 -24.42 8.89 17.26
C LEU A 8 -24.31 8.56 15.76
N CYS A 9 -23.13 8.72 15.17
CA CYS A 9 -22.91 8.37 13.78
C CYS A 9 -22.53 6.88 13.70
N LEU A 10 -23.56 6.03 13.59
CA LEU A 10 -23.41 4.65 13.14
C LEU A 10 -23.02 4.66 11.66
N ILE A 11 -21.72 4.67 11.36
CA ILE A 11 -21.24 4.33 10.02
C ILE A 11 -20.12 3.29 10.10
N GLY A 12 -20.51 2.09 10.53
CA GLY A 12 -19.70 0.90 10.37
C GLY A 12 -19.86 0.34 8.95
N ALA A 13 -18.75 0.09 8.28
CA ALA A 13 -18.59 -0.64 7.01
C ALA A 13 -18.79 0.08 5.66
N SER A 14 -19.65 1.10 5.50
CA SER A 14 -19.90 1.68 4.15
C SER A 14 -19.07 2.92 3.76
N VAL A 15 -18.30 3.53 4.68
CA VAL A 15 -17.54 4.77 4.40
C VAL A 15 -16.16 4.53 3.79
N LEU A 16 -15.62 3.32 3.87
CA LEU A 16 -14.27 3.05 3.35
C LEU A 16 -14.22 2.87 1.83
N ALA A 17 -15.34 2.50 1.19
CA ALA A 17 -15.42 2.24 -0.25
C ALA A 17 -15.52 3.51 -1.11
N ALA A 18 -15.84 4.66 -0.52
CA ALA A 18 -16.16 5.89 -1.25
C ALA A 18 -15.01 6.92 -1.34
N GLN A 19 -13.88 6.68 -0.66
CA GLN A 19 -12.74 7.61 -0.68
C GLN A 19 -11.64 7.11 -1.60
N ASP A 20 -11.09 8.04 -2.39
CA ASP A 20 -9.97 7.76 -3.29
C ASP A 20 -8.77 7.21 -2.48
N PRO A 21 -8.14 6.10 -2.93
CA PRO A 21 -6.99 5.54 -2.24
C PRO A 21 -5.90 6.59 -2.05
N GLN A 22 -5.56 6.89 -0.80
CA GLN A 22 -4.52 7.86 -0.45
C GLN A 22 -3.17 7.15 -0.28
N PRO A 23 -2.03 7.87 -0.34
CA PRO A 23 -0.74 7.32 0.08
C PRO A 23 -0.84 6.65 1.46
N GLY A 24 -0.27 5.45 1.59
CA GLY A 24 -0.46 4.61 2.78
C GLY A 24 -1.67 3.66 2.72
N THR A 25 -2.37 3.60 1.59
CA THR A 25 -3.43 2.61 1.34
C THR A 25 -2.84 1.34 0.70
N LEU A 26 -3.32 0.16 1.11
CA LEU A 26 -3.03 -1.12 0.46
C LEU A 26 -4.16 -1.51 -0.48
N LEU A 27 -3.78 -1.99 -1.66
CA LEU A 27 -4.62 -2.73 -2.58
C LEU A 27 -4.21 -4.20 -2.56
N ILE A 28 -5.18 -5.08 -2.30
CA ILE A 28 -4.97 -6.53 -2.28
C ILE A 28 -5.76 -7.10 -3.44
N ALA A 29 -5.07 -7.73 -4.39
CA ALA A 29 -5.70 -8.31 -5.57
C ALA A 29 -6.78 -9.31 -5.15
N SER A 30 -7.98 -9.19 -5.71
CA SER A 30 -9.00 -10.24 -5.62
C SER A 30 -8.54 -11.49 -6.37
N PRO A 31 -8.94 -12.71 -5.94
CA PRO A 31 -8.71 -13.93 -6.73
C PRO A 31 -9.25 -13.87 -8.17
N GLN A 32 -10.20 -12.98 -8.44
CA GLN A 32 -10.81 -12.77 -9.75
C GLN A 32 -9.98 -11.86 -10.68
N LEU A 33 -8.99 -11.13 -10.16
CA LEU A 33 -8.09 -10.29 -10.96
C LEU A 33 -7.13 -11.18 -11.78
N ARG A 34 -7.35 -11.23 -13.09
CA ARG A 34 -6.65 -12.10 -14.05
C ARG A 34 -5.51 -11.45 -14.82
N ASP A 35 -5.28 -10.15 -14.65
CA ASP A 35 -4.12 -9.50 -15.24
C ASP A 35 -2.84 -10.16 -14.69
N GLU A 36 -2.02 -10.75 -15.57
CA GLU A 36 -0.79 -11.47 -15.20
C GLU A 36 0.19 -10.56 -14.44
N GLY A 37 0.21 -9.28 -14.79
CA GLY A 37 1.01 -8.25 -14.14
C GLY A 37 0.55 -7.93 -12.73
N PHE A 38 -0.66 -8.30 -12.31
CA PHE A 38 -1.26 -7.90 -11.04
C PHE A 38 -1.91 -9.02 -10.23
N THR A 39 -2.01 -10.23 -10.79
CA THR A 39 -2.56 -11.37 -10.05
C THR A 39 -1.75 -11.64 -8.79
N ARG A 40 -2.47 -11.95 -7.70
CA ARG A 40 -1.90 -12.21 -6.37
C ARG A 40 -0.96 -11.13 -5.85
N THR A 41 -1.19 -9.86 -6.18
CA THR A 41 -0.37 -8.75 -5.68
C THR A 41 -0.93 -8.10 -4.42
N VAL A 42 -0.01 -7.54 -3.64
CA VAL A 42 -0.28 -6.61 -2.55
C VAL A 42 0.47 -5.33 -2.88
N ILE A 43 -0.26 -4.26 -3.14
CA ILE A 43 0.28 -2.98 -3.61
C ILE A 43 0.07 -1.90 -2.56
N LEU A 44 1.11 -1.12 -2.29
CA LEU A 44 1.05 0.09 -1.48
C LEU A 44 0.88 1.30 -2.40
N ILE A 45 -0.18 2.09 -2.19
CA ILE A 45 -0.31 3.41 -2.81
C ILE A 45 0.71 4.36 -2.18
N ILE A 46 1.50 5.02 -3.03
CA ILE A 46 2.56 5.95 -2.63
C ILE A 46 2.32 7.38 -3.12
N GLN A 47 1.47 7.56 -4.13
CA GLN A 47 1.08 8.87 -4.66
C GLN A 47 -0.34 8.79 -5.20
N ASN A 48 -1.12 9.83 -4.95
CA ASN A 48 -2.37 10.12 -5.63
C ASN A 48 -2.49 11.64 -5.76
N ASP A 49 -2.49 12.16 -6.98
CA ASP A 49 -2.61 13.60 -7.26
C ASP A 49 -4.00 13.99 -7.81
N GLY A 50 -4.96 13.07 -7.77
CA GLY A 50 -6.30 13.24 -8.31
C GLY A 50 -6.44 12.84 -9.77
N GLN A 51 -5.36 12.83 -10.57
CA GLN A 51 -5.36 12.37 -11.96
C GLN A 51 -4.69 11.01 -12.13
N ALA A 52 -3.54 10.83 -11.47
CA ALA A 52 -2.73 9.63 -11.51
C ALA A 52 -2.50 9.07 -10.12
N VAL A 53 -2.49 7.74 -10.05
CA VAL A 53 -2.18 6.99 -8.83
C VAL A 53 -0.97 6.13 -9.08
N ARG A 54 -0.01 6.14 -8.15
CA ARG A 54 1.18 5.27 -8.20
C ARG A 54 1.22 4.35 -7.00
N GLY A 55 1.65 3.12 -7.25
CA GLY A 55 1.83 2.11 -6.22
C GLY A 55 3.13 1.34 -6.32
N LEU A 56 3.45 0.61 -5.26
CA LEU A 56 4.57 -0.32 -5.18
C LEU A 56 4.05 -1.71 -4.84
N VAL A 57 4.33 -2.70 -5.67
CA VAL A 57 4.11 -4.11 -5.32
C VAL A 57 5.07 -4.50 -4.19
N LEU A 58 4.52 -5.02 -3.09
CA LEU A 58 5.27 -5.36 -1.88
C LEU A 58 5.72 -6.83 -1.85
N ASN A 59 5.07 -7.70 -2.63
CA ASN A 59 5.15 -9.14 -2.49
C ASN A 59 5.80 -9.88 -3.68
N ARG A 60 6.69 -9.20 -4.42
CA ARG A 60 7.47 -9.79 -5.52
C ARG A 60 8.97 -9.70 -5.25
N PRO A 61 9.55 -10.63 -4.47
CA PRO A 61 10.98 -10.62 -4.19
C PRO A 61 11.79 -10.85 -5.48
N LEU A 62 12.90 -10.12 -5.62
CA LEU A 62 13.87 -10.27 -6.70
C LEU A 62 15.16 -10.99 -6.26
N GLY A 63 15.30 -11.28 -4.97
CA GLY A 63 16.56 -11.66 -4.34
C GLY A 63 17.28 -10.46 -3.71
N ASP A 64 18.31 -10.74 -2.90
CA ASP A 64 19.14 -9.74 -2.20
C ASP A 64 18.36 -8.69 -1.39
N GLY A 65 17.18 -9.06 -0.88
CA GLY A 65 16.31 -8.13 -0.14
C GLY A 65 15.64 -7.03 -0.99
N ARG A 66 15.64 -7.17 -2.33
CA ARG A 66 14.97 -6.26 -3.26
C ARG A 66 13.66 -6.83 -3.78
N PHE A 67 12.79 -5.95 -4.25
CA PHE A 67 11.45 -6.30 -4.74
C PHE A 67 11.15 -5.65 -6.09
N ALA A 68 10.36 -6.30 -6.94
CA ALA A 68 9.79 -5.71 -8.13
C ALA A 68 8.52 -4.93 -7.76
N GLY A 69 8.55 -3.62 -7.94
CA GLY A 69 7.47 -2.70 -7.58
C GLY A 69 6.42 -2.50 -8.64
N GLY A 70 6.71 -2.86 -9.89
CA GLY A 70 5.79 -2.75 -11.02
C GLY A 70 6.53 -2.66 -12.36
N PRO A 71 5.80 -2.62 -13.47
CA PRO A 71 6.37 -2.69 -14.81
C PRO A 71 7.07 -1.41 -15.27
N VAL A 72 6.79 -0.26 -14.63
CA VAL A 72 7.38 1.02 -15.05
C VAL A 72 8.78 1.17 -14.46
N ALA A 73 9.80 1.08 -15.32
CA ALA A 73 11.20 1.21 -14.92
C ALA A 73 11.53 2.66 -14.52
N SER A 74 11.82 2.90 -13.24
CA SER A 74 12.18 4.26 -12.77
C SER A 74 13.21 4.28 -11.63
N GLY A 75 14.17 3.36 -11.65
CA GLY A 75 15.14 3.22 -10.55
C GLY A 75 14.53 2.61 -9.28
N PHE A 76 15.14 2.90 -8.14
CA PHE A 76 14.81 2.30 -6.85
C PHE A 76 14.15 3.29 -5.90
N ARG A 77 13.14 2.81 -5.17
CA ARG A 77 12.54 3.49 -4.02
C ARG A 77 12.66 2.61 -2.80
N SER A 78 12.71 3.22 -1.61
CA SER A 78 12.74 2.48 -0.36
C SER A 78 11.67 2.94 0.60
N LEU A 79 10.99 1.99 1.22
CA LEU A 79 10.29 2.23 2.48
C LEU A 79 11.31 2.15 3.61
N LEU A 80 11.28 3.12 4.53
CA LEU A 80 12.13 3.14 5.71
C LEU A 80 11.28 3.37 6.95
N ARG A 81 11.37 2.43 7.90
CA ARG A 81 10.81 2.58 9.24
C ARG A 81 11.77 3.40 10.10
N VAL A 82 11.24 4.44 10.75
CA VAL A 82 11.99 5.35 11.61
C VAL A 82 11.45 5.21 13.03
N ARG A 83 12.33 4.92 13.99
CA ARG A 83 11.94 4.73 15.39
C ARG A 83 11.69 6.09 16.07
N ALA A 84 10.86 6.09 17.10
CA ALA A 84 10.62 7.29 17.90
C ALA A 84 11.95 7.89 18.40
N GLY A 85 12.08 9.22 18.28
CA GLY A 85 13.30 9.95 18.67
C GLY A 85 14.39 10.01 17.60
N GLN A 86 14.30 9.24 16.51
CA GLN A 86 15.21 9.39 15.38
C GLN A 86 14.77 10.57 14.49
N LYS A 87 15.76 11.31 13.96
CA LYS A 87 15.50 12.39 13.00
C LYS A 87 14.84 11.82 11.74
N PRO A 88 13.73 12.40 11.26
CA PRO A 88 13.12 12.00 9.99
C PRO A 88 14.13 12.08 8.83
N PRO A 89 14.16 11.07 7.94
CA PRO A 89 14.98 11.11 6.75
C PRO A 89 14.46 12.16 5.77
N ALA A 90 15.30 12.56 4.80
CA ALA A 90 14.83 13.31 3.65
C ALA A 90 13.99 12.39 2.74
N GLY A 91 12.66 12.54 2.80
CA GLY A 91 11.69 11.75 2.05
C GLY A 91 10.25 12.04 2.50
N SER A 92 9.28 11.42 1.83
CA SER A 92 7.86 11.66 2.08
C SER A 92 7.33 10.71 3.14
N LYS A 93 6.68 11.23 4.19
CA LYS A 93 6.00 10.37 5.18
C LYS A 93 4.78 9.72 4.51
N LEU A 94 4.68 8.38 4.57
CA LEU A 94 3.54 7.63 4.03
C LEU A 94 2.52 7.29 5.12
N VAL A 95 3.00 6.68 6.20
CA VAL A 95 2.22 6.38 7.41
C VAL A 95 3.07 6.71 8.63
N ASP A 96 2.49 6.59 9.83
CA ASP A 96 3.25 6.90 11.03
C ASP A 96 4.51 6.03 11.17
N GLY A 97 5.64 6.69 11.41
CA GLY A 97 6.96 6.04 11.48
C GLY A 97 7.48 5.44 10.16
N VAL A 98 6.84 5.64 9.00
CA VAL A 98 7.30 5.07 7.72
C VAL A 98 7.42 6.14 6.64
N TYR A 99 8.58 6.19 6.00
CA TYR A 99 8.94 7.16 4.98
C TYR A 99 9.26 6.48 3.65
N LEU A 100 8.86 7.13 2.56
CA LEU A 100 9.26 6.79 1.19
C LEU A 100 10.49 7.61 0.81
N LEU A 101 11.51 6.93 0.31
CA LEU A 101 12.74 7.53 -0.19
C LEU A 101 12.89 7.20 -1.68
N ASP A 102 13.26 8.19 -2.49
CA ASP A 102 13.58 7.99 -3.92
C ASP A 102 15.04 7.54 -4.13
N ARG A 103 15.46 6.54 -3.35
CA ARG A 103 16.77 5.89 -3.44
C ARG A 103 16.73 4.50 -2.86
N ALA A 104 17.68 3.65 -3.23
CA ALA A 104 17.88 2.36 -2.59
C ALA A 104 18.38 2.51 -1.14
N GLN A 105 17.99 1.58 -0.29
CA GLN A 105 18.55 1.35 1.04
C GLN A 105 19.11 -0.07 1.12
N PRO A 106 20.15 -0.31 1.94
CA PRO A 106 20.56 -1.68 2.28
C PRO A 106 19.38 -2.47 2.82
N ALA A 107 19.31 -3.76 2.50
CA ALA A 107 18.27 -4.64 3.03
C ALA A 107 18.40 -4.74 4.56
N SER A 108 17.29 -4.51 5.26
CA SER A 108 17.22 -4.61 6.72
C SER A 108 15.78 -4.87 7.16
N PRO A 109 15.53 -5.28 8.41
CA PRO A 109 14.16 -5.40 8.93
C PRO A 109 13.36 -4.09 8.93
N ASP A 110 14.06 -2.95 8.87
CA ASP A 110 13.47 -1.61 8.91
C ASP A 110 13.45 -0.93 7.52
N SER A 111 13.92 -1.60 6.45
CA SER A 111 13.95 -1.07 5.08
C SER A 111 13.41 -2.07 4.05
N ARG A 112 12.75 -1.56 3.00
CA ARG A 112 12.32 -2.35 1.84
C ARG A 112 12.61 -1.60 0.56
N THR A 113 13.56 -2.09 -0.23
CA THR A 113 13.93 -1.50 -1.53
C THR A 113 13.14 -2.15 -2.66
N VAL A 114 12.52 -1.32 -3.48
CA VAL A 114 11.61 -1.70 -4.54
C VAL A 114 12.06 -1.06 -5.87
N ALA A 115 12.09 -1.84 -6.94
CA ALA A 115 12.45 -1.42 -8.29
C ALA A 115 11.19 -1.15 -9.13
N GLY A 116 11.11 0.04 -9.73
CA GLY A 116 9.94 0.43 -10.53
C GLY A 116 8.67 0.67 -9.70
N TYR A 117 7.55 0.87 -10.39
CA TYR A 117 6.25 1.16 -9.77
C TYR A 117 5.08 0.75 -10.69
N THR A 118 3.89 0.71 -10.12
CA THR A 118 2.61 0.52 -10.84
C THR A 118 1.90 1.86 -10.97
N GLY A 119 1.18 2.07 -12.07
CA GLY A 119 0.47 3.32 -12.32
C GLY A 119 -0.94 3.08 -12.84
N TRP A 120 -1.88 3.94 -12.40
CA TRP A 120 -3.25 3.99 -12.89
C TRP A 120 -3.64 5.44 -13.15
N SER A 121 -4.64 5.64 -14.01
CA SER A 121 -5.46 6.83 -13.88
C SER A 121 -6.38 6.71 -12.66
N SER A 122 -6.72 7.81 -12.01
CA SER A 122 -7.65 7.81 -10.87
C SER A 122 -9.00 7.20 -11.23
N ALA A 123 -9.51 7.47 -12.44
CA ALA A 123 -10.79 6.92 -12.90
C ALA A 123 -10.73 5.40 -13.05
N GLN A 124 -9.66 4.88 -13.66
CA GLN A 124 -9.44 3.44 -13.81
C GLN A 124 -9.37 2.74 -12.46
N LEU A 125 -8.54 3.21 -11.53
CA LEU A 125 -8.39 2.54 -10.23
C LEU A 125 -9.69 2.53 -9.44
N LYS A 126 -10.44 3.63 -9.45
CA LYS A 126 -11.77 3.69 -8.80
C LYS A 126 -12.73 2.66 -9.39
N ASP A 127 -12.70 2.49 -10.71
CA ASP A 127 -13.56 1.52 -11.37
C ASP A 127 -13.15 0.08 -11.04
N GLU A 128 -11.85 -0.23 -11.05
CA GLU A 128 -11.34 -1.54 -10.64
C GLU A 128 -11.71 -1.89 -9.18
N ILE A 129 -11.63 -0.91 -8.26
CA ILE A 129 -12.08 -1.07 -6.87
C ILE A 129 -13.59 -1.34 -6.80
N ARG A 130 -14.40 -0.58 -7.55
CA ARG A 130 -15.86 -0.74 -7.60
C ARG A 130 -16.27 -2.11 -8.14
N GLN A 131 -15.51 -2.63 -9.10
CA GLN A 131 -15.69 -3.97 -9.66
C GLN A 131 -15.22 -5.10 -8.71
N GLY A 132 -14.68 -4.77 -7.53
CA GLY A 132 -14.20 -5.76 -6.57
C GLY A 132 -12.88 -6.43 -6.96
N LEU A 133 -12.14 -5.86 -7.92
CA LEU A 133 -10.82 -6.37 -8.32
C LEU A 133 -9.76 -6.10 -7.25
N TRP A 134 -9.97 -5.08 -6.42
CA TRP A 134 -9.09 -4.71 -5.32
C TRP A 134 -9.86 -4.64 -4.01
N ARG A 135 -9.37 -5.33 -2.99
CA ARG A 135 -9.73 -5.04 -1.61
C ARG A 135 -8.83 -3.94 -1.09
N VAL A 136 -9.42 -2.89 -0.51
CA VAL A 136 -8.73 -1.70 -0.03
C VAL A 136 -8.65 -1.73 1.49
N MET A 137 -7.46 -1.45 2.06
CA MET A 137 -7.31 -1.30 3.50
C MET A 137 -6.14 -0.37 3.88
N PRO A 138 -6.12 0.24 5.08
CA PRO A 138 -4.96 1.01 5.55
C PRO A 138 -3.71 0.14 5.67
N ALA A 139 -2.56 0.69 5.30
CA ALA A 139 -1.28 0.01 5.50
C ALA A 139 -0.93 -0.09 6.99
N LYS A 140 -0.50 -1.28 7.39
CA LYS A 140 0.10 -1.52 8.71
C LYS A 140 1.59 -1.76 8.55
N THR A 141 2.37 -1.22 9.47
CA THR A 141 3.84 -1.37 9.49
C THR A 141 4.30 -2.83 9.48
N ALA A 142 3.53 -3.75 10.07
CA ALA A 142 3.79 -5.19 10.00
C ALA A 142 3.68 -5.77 8.58
N ILE A 143 2.76 -5.26 7.76
CA ILE A 143 2.57 -5.69 6.36
C ILE A 143 3.68 -5.12 5.47
N LEU A 144 4.04 -3.84 5.67
CA LEU A 144 5.04 -3.15 4.84
C LEU A 144 6.44 -3.76 4.91
N PHE A 145 6.77 -4.36 6.06
CA PHE A 145 8.07 -4.96 6.32
C PHE A 145 7.93 -6.45 6.65
N ASP A 146 6.90 -7.10 6.11
CA ASP A 146 6.65 -8.52 6.35
C ASP A 146 7.82 -9.36 5.76
N PRO A 147 8.51 -10.17 6.58
CA PRO A 147 9.65 -10.96 6.11
C PRO A 147 9.24 -12.07 5.13
N GLU A 148 7.99 -12.53 5.20
CA GLU A 148 7.42 -13.57 4.35
C GLU A 148 6.59 -12.95 3.22
N ALA A 149 7.15 -11.94 2.58
CA ALA A 149 6.46 -11.18 1.55
C ALA A 149 5.92 -12.06 0.40
N GLY A 150 6.62 -13.13 0.02
CA GLY A 150 6.19 -14.03 -1.06
C GLY A 150 4.87 -14.77 -0.80
N THR A 151 4.47 -14.93 0.47
CA THR A 151 3.20 -15.57 0.87
C THR A 151 2.17 -14.56 1.38
N LEU A 152 2.50 -13.26 1.35
CA LEU A 152 1.71 -12.20 1.97
C LEU A 152 0.30 -12.13 1.41
N TRP A 153 0.13 -12.28 0.10
CA TRP A 153 -1.18 -12.24 -0.54
C TRP A 153 -2.08 -13.36 -0.02
N GLN A 154 -1.58 -14.60 0.03
CA GLN A 154 -2.31 -15.77 0.51
C GLN A 154 -2.75 -15.59 1.96
N ARG A 155 -1.85 -15.10 2.81
CA ARG A 155 -2.16 -14.85 4.23
C ARG A 155 -3.22 -13.78 4.40
N LEU A 156 -3.12 -12.67 3.65
CA LEU A 156 -4.10 -11.59 3.72
C LEU A 156 -5.47 -12.00 3.17
N THR A 157 -5.53 -12.83 2.11
CA THR A 157 -6.82 -13.29 1.55
C THR A 157 -7.48 -14.37 2.38
N ALA A 158 -6.73 -15.29 2.98
CA ALA A 158 -7.27 -16.32 3.88
C ALA A 158 -7.92 -15.72 5.15
N MET A 159 -7.35 -14.65 5.70
CA MET A 159 -7.93 -13.94 6.86
C MET A 159 -9.27 -13.26 6.56
N ALA A 160 -9.64 -13.10 5.29
CA ALA A 160 -10.89 -12.42 4.90
C ALA A 160 -12.10 -13.35 4.87
N THR A 161 -11.87 -14.67 4.94
CA THR A 161 -12.90 -15.71 4.75
C THR A 161 -13.47 -16.22 6.08
N HIS A 162 -13.10 -15.60 7.20
CA HIS A 162 -13.60 -15.85 8.55
C HIS A 162 -14.10 -14.55 9.16
#